data_AF-A0A7V8W503-F1
#
_entry.id   AF-A0A7V8W503-F1
#
_cell.length_a   1.000
_cell.length_b   1.000
_cell.length_c   1.000
_cell.angle_alpha   90.00
_cell.angle_beta   90.00
_cell.angle_gamma   90.00
#
_symmetry.space_group_name_H-M   'P 1'
#
loop_
_entity.id
_entity.type
_entity.pdbx_description
1 polymer ?
#
loop_
_entity_poly.entity_id
_entity_poly.type
_entity_poly.pdbx_seq_one_letter_code
_entity_poly.pdbx_strand_id
1 'polypeptide(L)' 'LHIRAPSFIHMGAFDHMSRGYLISDVITIFGTYDIVMGECDR' A
#
# COMPACT_ATOMS: atom_id res chain seq x y z
N LEU A 1 9.84 18.65 10.34
CA LEU A 1 8.83 17.71 10.86
C LEU A 1 8.76 16.52 9.92
N HIS A 2 9.29 15.37 10.33
CA HIS A 2 9.21 14.13 9.55
C HIS A 2 7.88 13.46 9.95
N ILE A 3 6.86 13.59 9.10
CA ILE A 3 5.56 12.96 9.34
C ILE A 3 5.64 11.62 8.65
N ARG A 4 5.64 10.53 9.42
CA ARG A 4 5.69 9.18 8.86
C ARG A 4 4.33 8.86 8.26
N ALA A 5 4.22 8.89 6.94
CA ALA A 5 2.97 8.59 6.26
C ALA A 5 2.54 7.14 6.57
N PRO A 6 1.32 6.93 7.10
CA PRO A 6 0.81 5.58 7.38
C PRO A 6 0.73 4.76 6.09
N SER A 7 0.39 5.41 4.98
CA SER A 7 0.36 4.88 3.62
C SER A 7 1.69 4.24 3.21
N PHE A 8 2.82 4.85 3.61
CA PHE A 8 4.16 4.32 3.29
C PHE A 8 4.50 3.06 4.08
N ILE A 9 4.02 2.94 5.33
CA ILE A 9 4.19 1.73 6.14
C ILE A 9 3.34 0.59 5.57
N HIS A 10 2.12 0.90 5.11
CA HIS A 10 1.22 -0.09 4.50
C HIS A 10 1.80 -0.69 3.21
N MET A 11 2.55 0.07 2.41
CA MET A 11 3.25 -0.46 1.23
C MET A 11 4.28 -1.55 1.59
N GLY A 12 4.86 -1.55 2.79
CA GLY A 12 5.74 -2.63 3.24
C GLY A 12 5.00 -3.94 3.53
N ALA A 13 3.76 -3.85 4.03
CA ALA A 13 2.90 -5.01 4.25
C ALA A 13 2.29 -5.54 2.94
N PHE A 14 2.20 -4.69 1.92
CA PHE A 14 1.68 -5.03 0.60
C PHE A 14 2.45 -6.18 -0.06
N ASP A 15 3.79 -6.19 -0.02
CA ASP A 15 4.62 -7.28 -0.57
C ASP A 15 4.28 -8.64 0.06
N HIS A 16 3.98 -8.66 1.36
CA HIS A 16 3.62 -9.91 2.04
C HIS A 16 2.23 -10.42 1.61
N MET A 17 1.26 -9.51 1.41
CA MET A 17 -0.10 -9.88 1.03
C MET A 17 -0.27 -10.15 -0.46
N SER A 18 0.55 -9.55 -1.34
CA SER A 18 0.44 -9.77 -2.79
C SER A 18 1.15 -11.05 -3.26
N ARG A 19 2.00 -11.66 -2.43
CA ARG A 19 2.72 -12.89 -2.78
C ARG A 19 1.75 -14.07 -2.91
N GLY A 20 1.72 -14.67 -4.09
CA GLY A 20 0.90 -15.86 -4.38
C GLY A 20 -0.51 -15.55 -4.90
N TYR A 21 -0.88 -14.27 -5.00
CA TYR A 21 -2.13 -13.81 -5.60
C TYR A 21 -1.95 -13.38 -7.06
N LEU A 22 -3.06 -13.25 -7.77
CA LEU A 22 -3.05 -12.83 -9.17
C LEU A 22 -2.87 -11.31 -9.27
N ILE A 23 -2.42 -10.84 -10.43
CA ILE A 23 -2.30 -9.40 -10.73
C ILE A 23 -3.66 -8.69 -10.60
N SER A 24 -4.77 -9.41 -10.77
CA SER A 24 -6.12 -8.85 -10.50
C SER A 24 -6.34 -8.51 -9.03
N ASP A 25 -5.80 -9.31 -8.12
CA ASP A 25 -6.04 -9.17 -6.68
C ASP A 25 -5.25 -8.00 -6.09
N VAL A 26 -4.15 -7.61 -6.73
CA VAL A 26 -3.39 -6.39 -6.43
C VAL A 26 -4.31 -5.17 -6.41
N ILE A 27 -5.21 -5.02 -7.38
CA ILE A 27 -6.13 -3.88 -7.47
C ILE A 27 -7.11 -3.87 -6.29
N THR A 28 -7.64 -5.03 -5.92
CA THR A 28 -8.55 -5.19 -4.78
C THR A 28 -7.84 -4.88 -3.46
N ILE A 29 -6.60 -5.37 -3.29
CA ILE A 29 -5.79 -5.09 -2.11
C ILE A 29 -5.47 -3.58 -2.03
N PHE A 30 -5.07 -2.94 -3.14
CA PHE A 30 -4.82 -1.49 -3.19
C PHE A 30 -6.06 -0.68 -2.81
N GLY A 31 -7.24 -1.06 -3.30
CA GLY A 31 -8.51 -0.40 -2.95
C GLY A 31 -8.94 -0.61 -1.50
N THR A 32 -8.52 -1.71 -0.86
CA THR A 32 -8.85 -2.01 0.55
C THR A 32 -8.04 -1.16 1.52
N TYR A 33 -6.78 -0.83 1.16
CA TYR A 33 -5.88 -0.05 2.01
C TYR A 33 -6.02 1.47 1.88
N ASP A 34 -6.83 1.95 0.93
CA ASP A 34 -7.03 3.37 0.63
C ASP A 34 -5.70 4.16 0.61
N ILE A 35 -4.73 3.66 -0.16
CA ILE A 35 -3.38 4.24 -0.19
C ILE A 35 -3.43 5.56 -0.96
N VAL A 36 -3.41 6.66 -0.23
CA VAL A 36 -3.28 8.00 -0.81
C VAL A 36 -1.83 8.22 -1.24
N MET A 37 -1.57 8.12 -2.55
CA MET A 37 -0.25 8.33 -3.16
C MET A 37 0.41 9.66 -2.75
N GLY A 38 -0.39 10.71 -2.53
CA GLY A 38 0.11 12.02 -2.10
C GLY A 38 0.75 12.05 -0.71
N GLU A 39 0.43 11.09 0.17
CA GLU A 39 1.14 10.93 1.45
C GLU A 39 2.35 10.01 1.34
N CYS A 40 2.32 9.02 0.45
CA CYS A 40 3.41 8.04 0.28
C CYS A 40 4.72 8.65 -0.25
N ASP A 41 4.61 9.71 -1.05
CA ASP A 41 5.75 10.33 -1.76
C ASP A 41 6.42 11.48 -0.96
N ARG A 42 5.87 11.87 0.20
CA ARG A 42 6.33 13.01 1.03
C ARG A 42 7.23 12.59 2.20
#